data_AF-A0A950ESU6-F1
#
_entry.id   AF-A0A950ESU6-F1
#
_cell.length_a   1.000
_cell.length_b   1.000
_cell.length_c   1.000
_cell.angle_alpha   90.00
_cell.angle_beta   90.00
_cell.angle_gamma   90.00
#
_symmetry.space_group_name_H-M   'P 1'
#
loop_
_entity.id
_entity.type
_entity.pdbx_description
1 polymer ?
#
loop_
_entity_poly.entity_id
_entity_poly.type
_entity_poly.pdbx_seq_one_letter_code
_entity_poly.pdbx_strand_id
1 'polypeptide(L)'
;MRQDLPEAIAHDTHDAGDAHDAREQDPRATLDMLLAAQREAFLRDSFPSWEARARHLTALRDVLFSHRDALAEAMDADFGQRSKAEVGLAEFVVLKQEIDAAL
;
A
#
# COMPACT_ATOMS: atom_id res chain seq x y z
N MET A 1 47.18 -25.81 -0.58
CA MET A 1 47.86 -24.52 -0.87
C MET A 1 46.75 -23.54 -1.20
N ARG A 2 46.71 -22.46 -0.41
CA ARG A 2 45.64 -21.49 -0.17
C ARG A 2 44.68 -21.20 -1.33
N GLN A 3 43.38 -21.32 -1.04
CA GLN A 3 42.33 -20.58 -1.72
C GLN A 3 42.35 -19.16 -1.15
N ASP A 4 42.65 -18.18 -1.99
CA ASP A 4 42.62 -16.77 -1.62
C ASP A 4 41.17 -16.26 -1.72
N LEU A 5 40.49 -16.23 -0.58
CA LEU A 5 39.25 -15.48 -0.36
C LEU A 5 39.64 -14.01 -0.11
N PRO A 6 39.00 -13.02 -0.76
CA PRO A 6 39.17 -11.62 -0.35
C PRO A 6 38.38 -11.36 0.94
N GLU A 7 39.13 -11.22 2.02
CA GLU A 7 38.72 -10.74 3.32
C GLU A 7 38.65 -9.21 3.30
N ALA A 8 37.45 -8.65 3.48
CA ALA A 8 37.18 -7.41 4.22
C ALA A 8 35.73 -6.97 3.96
N ILE A 9 34.80 -7.53 4.72
CA ILE A 9 33.61 -6.79 5.12
C ILE A 9 34.13 -5.72 6.07
N ALA A 10 34.36 -4.51 5.54
CA ALA A 10 34.63 -3.35 6.34
C ALA A 10 33.37 -3.04 7.16
N HIS A 11 33.38 -3.48 8.41
CA HIS A 11 32.56 -2.90 9.46
C HIS A 11 33.00 -1.44 9.62
N ASP A 12 32.30 -0.52 8.96
CA ASP A 12 32.36 0.89 9.36
C ASP A 12 31.32 1.10 10.46
N THR A 13 31.82 1.05 11.69
CA THR A 13 31.10 1.44 12.90
C THR A 13 30.83 2.93 12.86
N HIS A 14 29.64 3.32 12.41
CA HIS A 14 29.09 4.62 12.77
C HIS A 14 28.30 4.48 14.09
N ASP A 15 29.05 4.37 15.18
CA ASP A 15 28.54 4.74 16.51
C ASP A 15 28.65 6.26 16.64
N ALA A 16 27.54 6.91 16.33
CA ALA A 16 27.20 8.22 16.85
C ALA A 16 25.79 8.11 17.41
N GLY A 17 25.67 7.55 18.62
CA GLY A 17 24.50 7.75 19.46
C GLY A 17 24.26 9.25 19.66
N ASP A 18 23.14 9.75 19.18
CA ASP A 18 22.14 10.44 19.99
C ASP A 18 20.97 10.93 19.11
N ALA A 19 19.74 10.60 19.55
CA ALA A 19 18.44 11.12 19.08
C ALA A 19 17.65 10.37 17.98
N HIS A 20 17.79 9.05 17.81
CA HIS A 20 16.78 8.25 17.07
C HIS A 20 15.71 7.59 17.96
N ASP A 21 15.68 7.90 19.26
CA ASP A 21 14.65 7.45 20.21
C ASP A 21 13.45 8.41 20.25
N ALA A 22 12.90 8.71 19.08
CA ALA A 22 11.64 9.44 18.94
C ALA A 22 10.65 8.57 18.16
N ARG A 23 10.18 7.51 18.84
CA ARG A 23 9.01 6.69 18.51
C ARG A 23 9.22 5.64 17.40
N GLU A 24 10.00 4.61 17.67
CA GLU A 24 9.65 3.29 17.10
C GLU A 24 8.35 2.84 17.78
N GLN A 25 7.21 3.24 17.19
CA GLN A 25 5.91 2.78 17.63
C GLN A 25 5.88 1.26 17.46
N ASP A 26 5.52 0.50 18.50
CA ASP A 26 5.31 -0.95 18.36
C ASP A 26 4.31 -1.14 17.19
N PRO A 27 4.70 -1.81 16.09
CA PRO A 27 3.82 -1.99 14.94
C PRO A 27 2.49 -2.63 15.32
N ARG A 28 2.48 -3.51 16.34
CA ARG A 28 1.26 -4.13 16.85
C ARG A 28 0.36 -3.12 17.54
N ALA A 29 0.91 -2.28 18.41
CA ALA A 29 0.14 -1.22 19.07
C ALA A 29 -0.47 -0.26 18.05
N THR A 30 0.26 0.05 16.98
CA THR A 30 -0.22 0.88 15.86
C THR A 30 -1.38 0.23 15.12
N LEU A 31 -1.26 -1.06 14.81
CA LEU A 31 -2.33 -1.82 14.15
C LEU A 31 -3.58 -1.96 15.02
N ASP A 32 -3.41 -2.19 16.34
CA ASP A 32 -4.52 -2.28 17.29
C ASP A 32 -5.29 -0.95 17.39
N MET A 33 -4.55 0.17 17.43
CA MET A 33 -5.16 1.50 17.41
C MET A 33 -5.93 1.76 16.10
N LEU A 34 -5.36 1.40 14.95
CA LEU A 34 -6.02 1.56 13.65
C LEU A 34 -7.30 0.73 13.56
N LEU A 35 -7.24 -0.53 14.01
CA LEU A 35 -8.39 -1.43 14.02
C LEU A 35 -9.50 -0.91 14.95
N ALA A 36 -9.14 -0.39 16.13
CA ALA A 36 -10.10 0.23 17.04
C ALA A 36 -10.81 1.43 16.37
N ALA A 37 -10.05 2.31 15.71
CA ALA A 37 -10.61 3.46 15.00
C ALA A 37 -11.55 3.04 13.84
N GLN A 38 -11.21 1.99 13.09
CA GLN A 38 -12.06 1.45 12.03
C GLN A 38 -13.37 0.87 12.59
N ARG A 39 -13.31 0.15 13.73
CA ARG A 39 -14.49 -0.39 14.40
C ARG A 39 -15.41 0.72 14.91
N GLU A 40 -14.84 1.75 15.52
CA GLU A 40 -15.63 2.91 15.95
C GLU A 40 -16.27 3.64 14.77
N ALA A 41 -15.55 3.82 13.66
CA ALA A 41 -16.09 4.43 12.46
C ALA A 41 -17.27 3.62 11.89
N PHE A 42 -17.14 2.29 11.85
CA PHE A 42 -18.23 1.39 11.45
C PHE A 42 -19.44 1.53 12.39
N LEU A 43 -19.25 1.49 13.71
CA LEU A 43 -20.35 1.59 14.68
C LEU A 43 -21.09 2.94 14.61
N ARG A 44 -20.41 4.02 14.20
CA ARG A 44 -21.05 5.33 14.01
C ARG A 44 -21.96 5.38 12.78
N ASP A 45 -21.67 4.60 11.74
CA ASP A 45 -22.42 4.59 10.48
C ASP A 45 -22.39 3.19 9.81
N SER A 46 -23.01 2.20 10.48
CA SER A 46 -22.90 0.79 10.07
C SER A 46 -23.51 0.49 8.69
N PHE A 47 -24.54 1.26 8.31
CA PHE A 47 -25.29 1.09 7.08
C PHE A 47 -25.43 2.43 6.36
N PRO A 48 -24.34 2.92 5.74
CA PRO A 48 -24.34 4.22 5.08
C PRO A 48 -25.42 4.27 4.01
N SER A 49 -26.00 5.46 3.80
CA SER A 49 -27.02 5.68 2.77
C SER A 49 -26.50 5.30 1.38
N TRP A 50 -27.41 5.04 0.45
CA TRP A 50 -27.03 4.82 -0.95
C TRP A 50 -26.14 5.95 -1.51
N GLU A 51 -26.52 7.21 -1.27
CA GLU A 51 -25.76 8.38 -1.72
C GLU A 51 -24.33 8.38 -1.17
N ALA A 52 -24.16 8.05 0.10
CA ALA A 52 -22.83 7.95 0.72
C ALA A 52 -21.99 6.83 0.08
N ARG A 53 -22.59 5.64 -0.15
CA ARG A 53 -21.90 4.53 -0.82
C ARG A 53 -21.50 4.87 -2.25
N ALA A 54 -22.42 5.45 -3.03
CA ALA A 54 -22.16 5.85 -4.41
C ALA A 54 -21.05 6.91 -4.50
N ARG A 55 -21.04 7.89 -3.58
CA ARG A 55 -19.96 8.89 -3.47
C ARG A 55 -18.61 8.23 -3.16
N HIS A 56 -18.57 7.26 -2.25
CA HIS A 56 -17.33 6.53 -1.94
C HIS A 56 -16.81 5.70 -3.12
N LEU A 57 -17.71 4.99 -3.82
CA LEU A 57 -17.36 4.21 -5.01
C LEU A 57 -16.85 5.11 -6.16
N THR A 58 -17.48 6.27 -6.35
CA THR A 58 -17.03 7.26 -7.33
C THR A 58 -15.64 7.78 -6.98
N ALA A 59 -15.42 8.16 -5.72
CA ALA A 59 -14.11 8.61 -5.26
C ALA A 59 -13.02 7.52 -5.40
N LEU A 60 -13.37 6.26 -5.12
CA LEU A 60 -12.47 5.12 -5.31
C LEU A 60 -12.08 4.98 -6.78
N ARG A 61 -13.05 5.01 -7.71
CA ARG A 61 -12.77 4.96 -9.15
C ARG A 61 -11.85 6.11 -9.56
N ASP A 62 -12.13 7.32 -9.11
CA ASP A 62 -11.36 8.51 -9.50
C ASP A 62 -9.91 8.43 -9.01
N VAL A 63 -9.69 7.99 -7.76
CA VAL A 63 -8.34 7.76 -7.21
C VAL A 63 -7.60 6.68 -8.01
N LEU A 64 -8.24 5.54 -8.27
CA LEU A 64 -7.62 4.44 -9.03
C LEU A 64 -7.17 4.93 -10.41
N PHE A 65 -8.07 5.57 -11.17
CA PHE A 65 -7.75 6.02 -12.53
C PHE A 65 -6.75 7.19 -12.56
N SER A 66 -6.75 8.06 -11.55
CA SER A 66 -5.76 9.14 -11.42
C SER A 66 -4.34 8.61 -11.15
N HIS A 67 -4.22 7.43 -10.55
CA HIS A 67 -2.93 6.80 -10.20
C HIS A 67 -2.63 5.55 -11.03
N ARG A 68 -3.34 5.29 -12.13
CA ARG A 68 -3.25 4.05 -12.90
C ARG A 68 -1.82 3.68 -13.29
N ASP A 69 -1.09 4.64 -13.87
CA ASP A 69 0.24 4.38 -14.39
C ASP A 69 1.27 4.17 -13.27
N ALA A 70 1.13 4.91 -12.15
CA ALA A 70 1.98 4.72 -10.96
C ALA A 70 1.72 3.37 -10.29
N LEU A 71 0.47 2.92 -10.24
CA LEU A 71 0.10 1.60 -9.74
C LEU A 71 0.66 0.49 -10.64
N ALA A 72 0.59 0.65 -11.97
CA ALA A 72 1.19 -0.32 -12.89
C ALA A 72 2.72 -0.39 -12.76
N GLU A 73 3.38 0.75 -12.56
CA GLU A 73 4.83 0.80 -12.31
C GLU A 73 5.21 0.13 -10.99
N ALA A 74 4.44 0.33 -9.93
CA ALA A 74 4.66 -0.36 -8.65
C ALA A 74 4.47 -1.88 -8.79
N MET A 75 3.44 -2.33 -9.51
CA MET A 75 3.20 -3.76 -9.75
C MET A 75 4.32 -4.41 -10.55
N ASP A 76 4.87 -3.74 -11.57
CA ASP A 76 6.02 -4.25 -12.31
C ASP A 76 7.28 -4.28 -11.42
N ALA A 77 7.47 -3.29 -10.54
CA ALA A 77 8.59 -3.30 -9.59
C ALA A 77 8.48 -4.45 -8.56
N ASP A 78 7.29 -4.74 -8.07
CA ASP A 78 7.05 -5.78 -7.04
C ASP A 78 7.06 -7.20 -7.63
N PHE A 79 6.51 -7.39 -8.83
CA PHE A 79 6.23 -8.71 -9.40
C PHE A 79 6.96 -9.01 -10.72
N GLY A 80 7.48 -7.98 -11.41
CA GLY A 80 8.11 -8.08 -12.72
C GLY A 80 7.16 -8.52 -13.84
N GLN A 81 7.56 -8.27 -15.09
CA GLN A 81 6.84 -8.72 -16.30
C GLN A 81 5.39 -8.21 -16.37
N ARG A 82 5.05 -7.09 -15.75
CA ARG A 82 3.70 -6.51 -15.76
C ARG A 82 3.66 -5.28 -16.64
N SER A 83 3.39 -5.48 -17.93
CA SER A 83 3.24 -4.33 -18.84
C SER A 83 2.05 -3.46 -18.44
N LYS A 84 2.16 -2.13 -18.66
CA LYS A 84 1.05 -1.19 -18.40
C LYS A 84 -0.25 -1.59 -19.11
N ALA A 85 -0.15 -2.18 -20.31
CA ALA A 85 -1.30 -2.64 -21.06
C ALA A 85 -1.98 -3.85 -20.41
N GLU A 86 -1.18 -4.80 -19.91
CA GLU A 86 -1.70 -5.96 -19.17
C GLU A 86 -2.39 -5.52 -17.88
N VAL A 87 -1.74 -4.69 -17.06
CA VAL A 87 -2.34 -4.16 -15.82
C VAL A 87 -3.62 -3.38 -16.13
N GLY A 88 -3.60 -2.57 -17.19
CA GLY A 88 -4.78 -1.85 -17.66
C GLY A 88 -5.96 -2.78 -17.97
N LEU A 89 -5.71 -3.92 -18.62
CA LEU A 89 -6.76 -4.86 -19.00
C LEU A 89 -7.19 -5.78 -17.86
N ALA A 90 -6.23 -6.41 -17.16
CA ALA A 90 -6.49 -7.44 -16.16
C ALA A 90 -7.01 -6.86 -14.85
N GLU A 91 -6.55 -5.67 -14.46
CA GLU A 91 -6.87 -5.07 -13.17
C GLU A 91 -7.86 -3.91 -13.35
N PHE A 92 -7.52 -2.91 -14.17
CA PHE A 92 -8.29 -1.67 -14.22
C PHE A 92 -9.64 -1.79 -14.93
N VAL A 93 -9.73 -2.57 -16.01
CA VAL A 93 -11.03 -2.82 -16.67
C VAL A 93 -11.96 -3.57 -15.73
N VAL A 94 -11.47 -4.60 -15.03
CA VAL A 94 -12.27 -5.38 -14.07
C VAL A 94 -12.73 -4.50 -12.92
N LEU A 95 -11.82 -3.75 -12.27
CA LEU A 95 -12.16 -2.83 -11.18
C LEU A 95 -13.19 -1.78 -11.61
N LYS A 96 -13.05 -1.24 -12.82
CA LYS A 96 -14.02 -0.29 -13.36
C LYS A 96 -15.39 -0.92 -13.55
N GLN A 97 -15.46 -2.13 -14.11
CA GLN A 97 -16.71 -2.84 -14.35
C GLN A 97 -17.44 -3.15 -13.04
N GLU A 98 -16.72 -3.62 -12.02
CA GLU A 98 -17.30 -3.92 -10.71
C GLU A 98 -17.82 -2.65 -10.00
N ILE A 99 -17.07 -1.55 -10.07
CA ILE A 99 -17.52 -0.27 -9.49
C ILE A 99 -18.74 0.26 -10.24
N ASP A 100 -18.71 0.29 -11.57
CA ASP A 100 -19.82 0.78 -12.38
C ASP A 100 -21.08 -0.09 -12.24
N ALA A 101 -20.94 -1.40 -12.01
CA ALA A 101 -22.07 -2.30 -11.75
C ALA A 101 -22.70 -2.08 -10.36
N ALA A 102 -21.93 -1.56 -9.41
CA ALA A 102 -22.39 -1.25 -8.06
C ALA A 102 -22.99 0.15 -7.91
N LEU A 103 -22.86 1.00 -8.94
CA LEU A 103 -23.41 2.36 -9.05
C LEU A 103 -24.72 2.38 -9.84
#